data_AF-A0A967VYX5-F1
#
_entry.id   AF-A0A967VYX5-F1
#
_cell.length_a   1.000
_cell.length_b   1.000
_cell.length_c   1.000
_cell.angle_alpha   90.00
_cell.angle_beta   90.00
_cell.angle_gamma   90.00
#
_symmetry.space_group_name_H-M   'P 1'
#
loop_
_entity.id
_entity.type
_entity.pdbx_description
1 polymer ?
#
loop_
_entity_poly.entity_id
_entity_poly.type
_entity_poly.pdbx_seq_one_letter_code
_entity_poly.pdbx_strand_id
1 'polypeptide(L)'
;MVPKRKIIQYISSALILSLLFTQTVFATGIQSRLYQESNPLSRARNLLQRMTPEERIGQLFLIETLGTEAGQDSMIYDLIVNHYLGGVLLKSQNDNFTYGPTASVDLATFTNSLQRNKYTGVQREQINPSTGEFFTPTYVPLFIGITQDGDGYPMNEFIGADINLPSYMALGAT
;
A
#
# COMPACT_ATOMS: atom_id res chain seq x y z
N MET A 1 -65.93 -39.36 -1.77
CA MET A 1 -64.96 -39.47 -0.65
C MET A 1 -63.60 -39.90 -1.20
N VAL A 2 -62.69 -38.95 -1.43
CA VAL A 2 -61.32 -39.26 -1.86
C VAL A 2 -60.56 -39.83 -0.66
N PRO A 3 -59.87 -40.99 -0.79
CA PRO A 3 -59.21 -41.62 0.34
C PRO A 3 -58.07 -40.73 0.86
N LYS A 4 -58.07 -40.44 2.18
CA LYS A 4 -57.10 -39.57 2.87
C LYS A 4 -55.62 -39.85 2.51
N ARG A 5 -55.32 -41.09 2.12
CA ARG A 5 -53.99 -41.54 1.67
C ARG A 5 -53.53 -40.87 0.36
N LYS A 6 -54.43 -40.60 -0.58
CA LYS A 6 -54.11 -39.89 -1.85
C LYS A 6 -53.84 -38.40 -1.61
N ILE A 7 -54.53 -37.78 -0.66
CA ILE A 7 -54.32 -36.37 -0.29
C ILE A 7 -52.93 -36.16 0.31
N ILE A 8 -52.50 -37.08 1.20
CA ILE A 8 -51.16 -37.04 1.80
C ILE A 8 -50.07 -37.24 0.74
N GLN A 9 -50.30 -38.09 -0.27
CA GLN A 9 -49.38 -38.30 -1.39
C GLN A 9 -49.23 -37.05 -2.28
N TYR A 10 -50.31 -36.32 -2.54
CA TYR A 10 -50.24 -35.06 -3.31
C TYR A 10 -49.55 -33.92 -2.54
N ILE A 11 -49.77 -33.83 -1.22
CA ILE A 11 -49.09 -32.82 -0.38
C ILE A 11 -47.59 -33.10 -0.30
N SER A 12 -47.19 -34.35 -0.13
CA SER A 12 -45.77 -34.74 -0.08
C SER A 12 -45.06 -34.55 -1.42
N SER A 13 -45.71 -34.88 -2.54
CA SER A 13 -45.15 -34.61 -3.87
C SER A 13 -45.09 -33.10 -4.20
N ALA A 14 -46.08 -32.30 -3.78
CA ALA A 14 -46.03 -30.84 -3.92
C ALA A 14 -44.91 -30.20 -3.07
N LEU A 15 -44.66 -30.73 -1.86
CA LEU A 15 -43.61 -30.25 -0.98
C LEU A 15 -42.21 -30.60 -1.51
N ILE A 16 -42.03 -31.80 -2.09
CA ILE A 16 -40.79 -32.19 -2.76
C ILE A 16 -40.54 -31.36 -4.03
N LEU A 17 -41.59 -31.06 -4.81
CA LEU A 17 -41.48 -30.23 -6.00
C LEU A 17 -41.12 -28.78 -5.67
N SER A 18 -41.69 -28.23 -4.59
CA SER A 18 -41.34 -26.92 -4.03
C SER A 18 -39.88 -26.86 -3.52
N LEU A 19 -39.42 -27.94 -2.86
CA LEU A 19 -38.06 -28.03 -2.36
C LEU A 19 -37.02 -28.16 -3.49
N LEU A 20 -37.37 -28.81 -4.59
CA LEU A 20 -36.51 -28.90 -5.78
C LEU A 20 -36.46 -27.57 -6.57
N PHE A 21 -37.54 -26.78 -6.57
CA PHE A 21 -37.61 -25.50 -7.27
C PHE A 21 -36.85 -24.36 -6.56
N THR A 22 -36.66 -24.47 -5.24
CA THR A 22 -35.86 -23.50 -4.48
C THR A 22 -34.36 -23.68 -4.68
N GLN A 23 -33.87 -24.90 -4.96
CA GLN A 23 -32.44 -25.14 -5.18
C GLN A 23 -31.93 -24.65 -6.54
N THR A 24 -32.79 -24.42 -7.53
CA THR A 24 -32.38 -23.94 -8.86
C THR A 24 -32.26 -22.41 -8.95
N VAL A 25 -32.82 -21.65 -8.01
CA VAL A 25 -32.73 -20.17 -7.99
C VAL A 25 -31.46 -19.67 -7.28
N PHE A 26 -30.85 -20.46 -6.39
CA PHE A 26 -29.58 -20.12 -5.73
C PHE A 26 -28.32 -20.51 -6.54
N ALA A 27 -28.50 -21.07 -7.75
CA ALA A 27 -27.41 -21.41 -8.67
C ALA A 27 -27.19 -20.34 -9.77
N THR A 28 -27.75 -19.14 -9.62
CA THR A 28 -27.15 -17.97 -10.26
C THR A 28 -25.90 -17.63 -9.46
N GLY A 29 -24.76 -18.04 -10.01
CA GLY A 29 -23.47 -17.84 -9.38
C GLY A 29 -23.37 -16.43 -8.82
N ILE A 30 -23.19 -16.34 -7.50
CA ILE A 30 -22.38 -15.27 -6.93
C ILE A 30 -21.00 -15.50 -7.53
N GLN A 31 -20.82 -15.07 -8.79
CA GLN A 31 -19.51 -14.83 -9.34
C GLN A 31 -18.89 -13.86 -8.37
N SER A 32 -17.90 -14.35 -7.66
CA SER A 32 -16.98 -13.63 -6.82
C SER A 32 -16.51 -12.38 -7.57
N ARG A 33 -17.19 -11.25 -7.33
CA ARG A 33 -16.76 -9.89 -7.68
C ARG A 33 -15.50 -9.46 -6.89
N LEU A 34 -14.64 -10.40 -6.50
CA LEU A 34 -13.45 -10.17 -5.68
C LEU A 34 -12.15 -10.36 -6.45
N TYR A 35 -12.20 -10.75 -7.72
CA TYR A 35 -11.02 -10.87 -8.58
C TYR A 35 -11.24 -10.21 -9.96
N GLN A 36 -11.80 -9.01 -9.99
CA GLN A 36 -11.41 -8.10 -11.07
C GLN A 36 -10.02 -7.61 -10.68
N GLU A 37 -8.99 -8.34 -11.09
CA GLU A 37 -7.62 -7.88 -11.06
C GLU A 37 -7.57 -6.61 -11.93
N SER A 38 -7.84 -5.47 -11.31
CA SER A 38 -7.78 -4.19 -11.99
C SER A 38 -6.35 -4.06 -12.49
N ASN A 39 -6.19 -4.05 -13.81
CA ASN A 39 -4.91 -3.86 -14.48
C ASN A 39 -4.14 -2.75 -13.74
N PRO A 40 -2.90 -3.00 -13.26
CA PRO A 40 -2.12 -2.01 -12.51
C PRO A 40 -2.07 -0.65 -13.20
N LEU A 41 -2.01 -0.63 -14.54
CA LEU A 41 -2.04 0.59 -15.34
C LEU A 41 -3.37 1.34 -15.19
N SER A 42 -4.49 0.63 -15.18
CA SER A 42 -5.81 1.21 -14.96
C SER A 42 -5.96 1.76 -13.54
N ARG A 43 -5.41 1.07 -12.53
CA ARG A 43 -5.36 1.58 -11.15
C ARG A 43 -4.55 2.86 -11.04
N ALA A 44 -3.34 2.87 -11.60
CA ALA A 44 -2.48 4.05 -11.62
C ALA A 44 -3.16 5.23 -12.32
N ARG A 45 -3.81 4.98 -13.48
CA ARG A 45 -4.57 6.02 -14.20
C ARG A 45 -5.72 6.59 -13.35
N ASN A 46 -6.47 5.74 -12.66
CA ASN A 46 -7.55 6.18 -11.77
C ASN A 46 -7.05 6.99 -10.57
N LEU A 47 -5.89 6.62 -10.01
CA LEU A 47 -5.25 7.40 -8.94
C LEU A 47 -4.80 8.77 -9.44
N LEU A 48 -4.07 8.81 -10.57
CA LEU A 48 -3.61 10.06 -11.18
C LEU A 48 -4.75 11.01 -11.53
N GLN A 49 -5.88 10.49 -12.01
CA GLN A 49 -7.07 11.29 -12.34
C GLN A 49 -7.70 11.99 -11.14
N ARG A 50 -7.54 11.43 -9.92
CA ARG A 50 -8.07 12.00 -8.67
C ARG A 50 -7.14 13.01 -8.01
N MET A 51 -5.87 13.00 -8.39
CA MET A 51 -4.86 13.91 -7.85
C MET A 51 -4.98 15.31 -8.43
N THR A 52 -4.76 16.30 -7.58
CA THR A 52 -4.48 17.68 -7.99
C THR A 52 -3.16 17.78 -8.78
N PRO A 53 -2.95 18.85 -9.55
CA PRO A 53 -1.65 19.10 -10.19
C PRO A 53 -0.48 19.07 -9.20
N GLU A 54 -0.66 19.66 -8.02
CA GLU A 54 0.34 19.71 -6.96
C GLU A 54 0.66 18.31 -6.41
N GLU A 55 -0.35 17.46 -6.19
CA GLU A 55 -0.15 16.06 -5.80
C GLU A 55 0.65 15.30 -6.85
N ARG A 56 0.32 15.44 -8.14
CA ARG A 56 1.03 14.78 -9.24
C ARG A 56 2.49 15.19 -9.31
N ILE A 57 2.76 16.48 -9.10
CA ILE A 57 4.13 17.01 -9.07
C ILE A 57 4.90 16.43 -7.89
N GLY A 58 4.29 16.38 -6.69
CA GLY A 58 4.91 15.79 -5.50
C GLY A 58 5.36 14.34 -5.71
N GLN A 59 4.58 13.55 -6.47
CA GLN A 59 4.92 12.16 -6.81
C GLN A 59 6.19 12.02 -7.69
N LEU A 60 6.65 13.08 -8.34
CA LEU A 60 7.86 13.07 -9.17
C LEU A 60 9.14 13.32 -8.36
N PHE A 61 9.02 13.71 -7.08
CA PHE A 61 10.16 14.02 -6.23
C PHE A 61 10.58 12.83 -5.38
N LEU A 62 11.89 12.57 -5.44
CA LEU A 62 12.64 11.70 -4.55
C LEU A 62 13.72 12.55 -3.89
N ILE A 63 13.72 12.65 -2.56
CA ILE A 63 14.67 13.50 -1.83
C ILE A 63 15.45 12.72 -0.79
N GLU A 64 16.62 13.24 -0.42
CA GLU A 64 17.37 12.70 0.70
C GLU A 64 16.81 13.24 2.03
N THR A 65 16.74 12.39 3.06
CA THR A 65 16.30 12.80 4.41
C THR A 65 17.48 12.93 5.34
N LEU A 66 17.35 13.75 6.39
CA LEU A 66 18.38 13.90 7.43
C LEU A 66 17.91 13.27 8.74
N GLY A 67 18.79 12.53 9.39
CA GLY A 67 18.54 11.87 10.68
C GLY A 67 17.61 10.66 10.60
N THR A 68 17.15 10.19 11.76
CA THR A 68 16.33 8.99 11.93
C THR A 68 14.91 9.28 12.44
N GLU A 69 14.52 10.55 12.46
CA GLU A 69 13.24 10.99 13.00
C GLU A 69 12.41 11.76 11.96
N ALA A 70 11.09 11.56 12.01
CA ALA A 70 10.12 12.21 11.13
C ALA A 70 8.96 12.79 11.94
N GLY A 71 9.26 13.48 13.03
CA GLY A 71 8.24 14.15 13.86
C GLY A 71 7.56 15.30 13.13
N GLN A 72 6.47 15.84 13.68
CA GLN A 72 5.68 16.93 13.06
C GLN A 72 6.50 18.21 12.84
N ASP A 73 7.52 18.44 13.65
CA ASP A 73 8.41 19.60 13.56
C ASP A 73 9.56 19.40 12.54
N SER A 74 9.64 18.21 11.92
CA SER A 74 10.68 17.90 10.94
C SER A 74 10.33 18.45 9.56
N MET A 75 11.36 18.87 8.81
CA MET A 75 11.19 19.29 7.41
C MET A 75 10.61 18.16 6.55
N ILE A 76 10.98 16.91 6.82
CA ILE A 76 10.48 15.77 6.05
C ILE A 76 8.98 15.54 6.27
N TYR A 77 8.46 15.85 7.46
CA TYR A 77 7.02 15.79 7.73
C TYR A 77 6.25 16.76 6.84
N ASP A 78 6.69 18.02 6.76
CA ASP A 78 6.07 19.05 5.93
C ASP A 78 6.05 18.64 4.45
N LEU A 79 7.19 18.13 3.94
CA LEU A 79 7.29 17.68 2.56
C LEU A 79 6.36 16.49 2.25
N ILE A 80 6.21 15.56 3.18
CA ILE A 80 5.33 14.40 3.03
C ILE A 80 3.84 14.81 3.06
N VAL A 81 3.47 15.64 4.04
CA VAL A 81 2.07 15.93 4.38
C VAL A 81 1.51 17.08 3.57
N ASN A 82 2.29 18.14 3.36
CA ASN A 82 1.83 19.37 2.72
C ASN A 82 2.31 19.51 1.26
N HIS A 83 3.41 18.84 0.89
CA HIS A 83 3.97 18.88 -0.48
C HIS A 83 3.88 17.55 -1.24
N TYR A 84 3.12 16.58 -0.70
CA TYR A 84 2.77 15.33 -1.37
C TYR A 84 3.96 14.52 -1.90
N LEU A 85 5.10 14.59 -1.22
CA LEU A 85 6.33 13.90 -1.61
C LEU A 85 6.07 12.44 -2.02
N GLY A 86 6.68 12.04 -3.14
CA GLY A 86 6.59 10.71 -3.74
C GLY A 86 7.53 9.70 -3.13
N GLY A 87 8.76 10.12 -2.78
CA GLY A 87 9.71 9.21 -2.15
C GLY A 87 10.85 9.88 -1.39
N VAL A 88 11.56 9.05 -0.64
CA VAL A 88 12.78 9.39 0.09
C VAL A 88 13.91 8.40 -0.22
N LEU A 89 15.14 8.92 -0.22
CA LEU A 89 16.38 8.15 -0.28
C LEU A 89 17.07 8.25 1.09
N LEU A 90 17.35 7.09 1.69
CA LEU A 90 18.06 7.03 2.96
C LEU A 90 19.55 6.73 2.71
N LYS A 91 20.42 7.49 3.38
CA LYS A 91 21.87 7.42 3.24
C LYS A 91 22.53 7.44 4.61
N SER A 92 23.61 6.68 4.74
CA SER A 92 24.47 6.63 5.92
C SER A 92 25.11 7.99 6.19
N GLN A 93 25.51 8.70 5.13
CA GLN A 93 26.07 10.05 5.22
C GLN A 93 25.10 11.10 5.80
N ASN A 94 23.80 10.82 5.78
CA ASN A 94 22.76 11.70 6.30
C ASN A 94 22.24 11.23 7.67
N ASP A 95 22.97 10.34 8.34
CA ASP A 95 22.62 9.77 9.64
C ASP A 95 21.25 9.08 9.64
N ASN A 96 20.87 8.42 8.54
CA ASN A 96 19.59 7.71 8.45
C ASN A 96 19.61 6.29 9.05
N PHE A 97 20.77 5.81 9.49
CA PHE A 97 20.94 4.45 10.02
C PHE A 97 21.67 4.47 11.36
N THR A 98 21.19 3.67 12.31
CA THR A 98 21.91 3.34 13.53
C THR A 98 22.79 2.10 13.33
N TYR A 99 23.75 1.90 14.22
CA TYR A 99 24.66 0.75 14.18
C TYR A 99 24.40 -0.19 15.36
N GLY A 100 24.67 -1.48 15.16
CA GLY A 100 24.59 -2.51 16.19
C GLY A 100 23.31 -3.34 16.14
N PRO A 101 23.00 -4.11 17.21
CA PRO A 101 21.95 -5.12 17.20
C PRO A 101 20.53 -4.59 16.95
N THR A 102 20.28 -3.31 17.22
CA THR A 102 18.97 -2.67 17.05
C THR A 102 18.79 -2.00 15.68
N ALA A 103 19.82 -1.96 14.83
CA ALA A 103 19.81 -1.21 13.57
C ALA A 103 18.60 -1.50 12.68
N SER A 104 18.23 -2.77 12.54
CA SER A 104 17.05 -3.17 11.76
C SER A 104 15.73 -2.74 12.39
N VAL A 105 15.64 -2.73 13.73
CA VAL A 105 14.44 -2.29 14.47
C VAL A 105 14.29 -0.78 14.37
N ASP A 106 15.40 -0.05 14.50
CA ASP A 106 15.42 1.41 14.39
C ASP A 106 15.04 1.86 12.98
N LEU A 107 15.59 1.21 11.94
CA LEU A 107 15.22 1.46 10.55
C LEU A 107 13.74 1.15 10.29
N ALA A 108 13.22 0.03 10.79
CA ALA A 108 11.81 -0.30 10.67
C ALA A 108 10.93 0.75 11.37
N THR A 109 11.34 1.24 12.53
CA THR A 109 10.61 2.28 13.28
C THR A 109 10.59 3.59 12.50
N PHE A 110 11.73 4.02 11.97
CA PHE A 110 11.85 5.23 11.18
C PHE A 110 11.03 5.18 9.89
N THR A 111 11.15 4.10 9.12
CA THR A 111 10.38 3.92 7.87
C THR A 111 8.88 3.84 8.13
N ASN A 112 8.45 3.20 9.22
CA ASN A 112 7.05 3.20 9.64
C ASN A 112 6.55 4.60 10.01
N SER A 113 7.38 5.42 10.67
CA SER A 113 7.04 6.82 10.98
C SER A 113 6.78 7.64 9.71
N LEU A 114 7.67 7.52 8.71
CA LEU A 114 7.51 8.18 7.40
C LEU A 114 6.20 7.75 6.70
N GLN A 115 5.93 6.45 6.63
CA GLN A 115 4.70 5.94 6.03
C GLN A 115 3.45 6.36 6.81
N ARG A 116 3.55 6.40 8.15
CA ARG A 116 2.45 6.83 9.02
C ARG A 116 2.11 8.30 8.77
N ASN A 117 3.11 9.17 8.60
CA ASN A 117 2.90 10.58 8.25
C ASN A 117 2.17 10.72 6.91
N LYS A 118 2.54 9.93 5.90
CA LYS A 118 1.81 9.92 4.62
C LYS A 118 0.35 9.49 4.82
N TYR A 119 0.13 8.41 5.55
CA TYR A 119 -1.21 7.87 5.80
C TYR A 119 -2.10 8.80 6.63
N THR A 120 -1.56 9.50 7.62
CA THR A 120 -2.33 10.45 8.43
C THR A 120 -2.55 11.77 7.69
N GLY A 121 -1.57 12.21 6.90
CA GLY A 121 -1.66 13.44 6.09
C GLY A 121 -2.82 13.41 5.09
N VAL A 122 -2.99 12.30 4.37
CA VAL A 122 -4.05 12.14 3.37
C VAL A 122 -5.46 12.04 3.95
N GLN A 123 -5.61 11.79 5.25
CA GLN A 123 -6.91 11.75 5.91
C GLN A 123 -7.41 13.14 6.30
N ARG A 124 -6.58 14.18 6.15
CA ARG A 124 -6.93 15.56 6.49
C ARG A 124 -7.43 16.27 5.23
N GLU A 125 -8.54 16.97 5.35
CA GLU A 125 -8.96 17.90 4.28
C GLU A 125 -7.94 19.03 4.16
N GLN A 126 -7.61 19.35 2.92
CA GLN A 126 -6.67 20.43 2.57
C GLN A 126 -7.34 21.37 1.58
N ILE A 127 -6.87 22.61 1.55
CA ILE A 127 -7.35 23.64 0.62
C ILE A 127 -6.42 23.64 -0.58
N ASN A 128 -6.99 23.49 -1.77
CA ASN A 128 -6.22 23.60 -3.00
C ASN A 128 -5.74 25.06 -3.18
N PRO A 129 -4.43 25.33 -3.26
CA PRO A 129 -3.92 26.70 -3.37
C PRO A 129 -4.29 27.39 -4.69
N SER A 130 -4.55 26.59 -5.73
CA SER A 130 -4.90 27.07 -7.07
C SER A 130 -6.40 27.33 -7.25
N THR A 131 -7.28 26.56 -6.59
CA THR A 131 -8.76 26.68 -6.74
C THR A 131 -9.48 27.20 -5.50
N GLY A 132 -8.86 27.14 -4.31
CA GLY A 132 -9.48 27.49 -3.03
C GLY A 132 -10.49 26.47 -2.50
N GLU A 133 -10.66 25.33 -3.18
CA GLU A 133 -11.62 24.30 -2.80
C GLU A 133 -11.03 23.32 -1.79
N PHE A 134 -11.90 22.79 -0.91
CA PHE A 134 -11.54 21.69 -0.03
C PHE A 134 -11.46 20.39 -0.83
N PHE A 135 -10.41 19.62 -0.58
CA PHE A 135 -10.26 18.28 -1.12
C PHE A 135 -9.57 17.35 -0.12
N THR A 136 -9.72 16.05 -0.35
CA THR A 136 -9.01 15.02 0.40
C THR A 136 -7.91 14.44 -0.50
N PRO A 137 -6.64 14.47 -0.08
CA PRO A 137 -5.55 13.94 -0.88
C PRO A 137 -5.69 12.45 -1.19
N THR A 138 -5.16 12.05 -2.34
CA THR A 138 -5.12 10.65 -2.76
C THR A 138 -3.97 9.91 -2.05
N TYR A 139 -4.28 8.78 -1.42
CA TYR A 139 -3.27 7.94 -0.78
C TYR A 139 -2.40 7.20 -1.80
N VAL A 140 -1.11 7.51 -1.80
CA VAL A 140 -0.04 6.72 -2.41
C VAL A 140 1.06 6.53 -1.36
N PRO A 141 1.50 5.29 -1.06
CA PRO A 141 2.59 5.06 -0.12
C PRO A 141 3.88 5.72 -0.58
N LEU A 142 4.71 6.13 0.38
CA LEU A 142 6.00 6.74 0.09
C LEU A 142 6.95 5.69 -0.50
N PHE A 143 7.64 6.01 -1.60
CA PHE A 143 8.75 5.18 -2.08
C PHE A 143 9.97 5.41 -1.19
N ILE A 144 10.55 4.36 -0.61
CA ILE A 144 11.73 4.47 0.26
C ILE A 144 12.86 3.66 -0.39
N GLY A 145 13.94 4.35 -0.75
CA GLY A 145 15.11 3.74 -1.38
C GLY A 145 16.36 3.78 -0.49
N ILE A 146 17.24 2.80 -0.71
CA ILE A 146 18.61 2.72 -0.19
C ILE A 146 19.52 2.16 -1.28
N THR A 147 20.81 2.44 -1.21
CA THR A 147 21.82 1.80 -2.09
C THR A 147 22.47 0.62 -1.36
N GLN A 148 22.52 -0.54 -2.00
CA GLN A 148 23.04 -1.79 -1.43
C GLN A 148 23.67 -2.67 -2.51
N ASP A 149 24.87 -2.30 -2.96
CA ASP A 149 25.55 -2.93 -4.11
C ASP A 149 26.43 -4.13 -3.72
N GLY A 150 26.58 -4.40 -2.41
CA GLY A 150 27.42 -5.47 -1.85
C GLY A 150 28.79 -4.98 -1.39
N ASP A 151 29.59 -5.88 -0.80
CA ASP A 151 30.98 -5.65 -0.34
C ASP A 151 31.13 -4.68 0.86
N GLY A 152 30.03 -4.34 1.53
CA GLY A 152 30.06 -3.49 2.72
C GLY A 152 30.23 -2.00 2.41
N TYR A 153 30.65 -1.21 3.41
CA TYR A 153 30.85 0.22 3.25
C TYR A 153 32.00 0.51 2.27
N PRO A 154 31.88 1.46 1.32
CA PRO A 154 30.81 2.46 1.17
C PRO A 154 29.67 2.05 0.21
N MET A 155 29.71 0.86 -0.36
CA MET A 155 28.76 0.39 -1.38
C MET A 155 27.42 -0.06 -0.80
N ASN A 156 27.38 -0.29 0.51
CA ASN A 156 26.18 -0.56 1.28
C ASN A 156 25.88 0.58 2.25
N GLU A 157 24.72 1.21 2.08
CA GLU A 157 24.25 2.29 2.97
C GLU A 157 23.81 1.74 4.33
N PHE A 158 23.20 0.54 4.34
CA PHE A 158 22.73 -0.11 5.56
C PHE A 158 23.54 -1.37 5.87
N ILE A 159 24.07 -1.44 7.08
CA ILE A 159 24.82 -2.58 7.60
C ILE A 159 24.07 -3.13 8.82
N GLY A 160 22.92 -3.73 8.56
CA GLY A 160 22.14 -4.44 9.57
C GLY A 160 22.50 -5.92 9.62
N ALA A 161 22.76 -6.42 10.83
CA ALA A 161 22.86 -7.84 11.16
C ALA A 161 23.65 -8.71 10.15
N ASP A 162 24.98 -8.50 10.04
CA ASP A 162 25.95 -9.43 9.42
C ASP A 162 25.60 -10.05 8.04
N ILE A 163 24.72 -9.43 7.25
CA ILE A 163 24.46 -9.88 5.87
C ILE A 163 25.51 -9.24 4.95
N ASN A 164 26.58 -9.98 4.66
CA ASN A 164 27.56 -9.56 3.67
C ASN A 164 27.10 -9.99 2.27
N LEU A 165 26.48 -9.07 1.54
CA LEU A 165 26.11 -9.28 0.14
C LEU A 165 27.37 -9.25 -0.73
N PRO A 166 27.62 -10.25 -1.60
CA PRO A 166 28.74 -10.21 -2.53
C PRO A 166 28.55 -9.07 -3.54
N SER A 167 29.65 -8.47 -3.99
CA SER A 167 29.60 -7.47 -5.07
C SER A 167 29.15 -8.08 -6.40
N TYR A 168 28.68 -7.23 -7.31
CA TYR A 168 28.38 -7.64 -8.69
C TYR A 168 29.59 -8.27 -9.41
N MET A 169 30.82 -7.86 -9.08
CA MET A 169 32.03 -8.46 -9.64
C MET A 169 32.25 -9.89 -9.11
N ALA A 170 32.01 -10.11 -7.81
CA ALA A 170 32.09 -11.44 -7.21
C ALA A 170 31.01 -12.38 -7.78
N LEU A 171 29.80 -11.88 -8.01
CA LEU A 171 28.73 -12.62 -8.69
C LEU A 171 29.07 -12.95 -10.15
N GLY A 172 29.75 -12.06 -10.87
CA GLY A 172 30.16 -12.30 -12.26
C GLY A 172 31.29 -13.33 -12.42
N ALA A 173 31.97 -13.69 -11.33
CA ALA A 173 33.06 -14.67 -11.34
C ALA A 173 32.58 -16.13 -11.13
N THR A 174 31.29 -16.36 -10.89
CA THR A 174 30.68 -17.70 -10.72
C THR A 174 30.11 -18.24 -12.02
#